data_AF-A0A9P4JKC6-F1
#
_entry.id   AF-A0A9P4JKC6-F1
#
_cell.length_a   1.000
_cell.length_b   1.000
_cell.length_c   1.000
_cell.angle_alpha   90.00
_cell.angle_beta   90.00
_cell.angle_gamma   90.00
#
_symmetry.space_group_name_H-M   'P 1'
#
loop_
_entity.id
_entity.type
_entity.pdbx_description
1 polymer ?
#
loop_
_entity_poly.entity_id
_entity_poly.type
_entity_poly.pdbx_seq_one_letter_code
_entity_poly.pdbx_strand_id
1 'polypeptide(L)'
;MVFLKIFKPRKTGSSTASGSSFSTANTNTTGTSFSSASTSSPTALKIGEIPQPRQANQRITPLELREFRELLQYRYALDIELWGLRDALEFQRDKVQEKMRNADAALERLQVMVEKWDRGDLWSTTEEWQRWKKIKGWVLEGGKRRWLMHPPWLDAGVGG
;
A
#
# COMPACT_ATOMS: atom_id res chain seq x y z
N MET A 1 20.34 22.59 -5.40
CA MET A 1 19.11 21.77 -5.28
C MET A 1 19.31 20.50 -6.07
N VAL A 2 19.54 19.38 -5.36
CA VAL A 2 19.89 18.08 -5.92
C VAL A 2 18.77 17.14 -5.49
N PHE A 3 17.94 16.63 -6.42
CA PHE A 3 17.27 15.31 -6.34
C PHE A 3 16.27 15.13 -7.50
N LEU A 4 16.80 14.87 -8.70
CA LEU A 4 16.10 14.05 -9.70
C LEU A 4 17.11 13.00 -10.21
N LYS A 5 17.40 11.99 -9.39
CA LYS A 5 17.94 10.73 -9.92
C LYS A 5 16.77 9.93 -10.45
N ILE A 6 16.47 10.28 -11.70
CA ILE A 6 15.57 9.64 -12.63
C ILE A 6 15.74 8.12 -12.55
N PHE A 7 14.60 7.48 -12.30
CA PHE A 7 14.32 6.07 -12.49
C PHE A 7 15.06 5.54 -13.74
N LYS A 8 16.11 4.72 -13.56
CA LYS A 8 16.75 4.06 -14.72
C LYS A 8 15.74 3.09 -15.31
N PRO A 9 15.33 3.23 -16.59
CA PRO A 9 14.44 2.28 -17.22
C PRO A 9 15.16 0.93 -17.28
N ARG A 10 14.56 -0.09 -16.65
CA ARG A 10 15.01 -1.48 -16.79
C ARG A 10 14.84 -1.86 -18.26
N LYS A 11 15.96 -2.06 -18.98
CA LYS A 11 15.98 -2.63 -20.33
C LYS A 11 15.18 -3.93 -20.31
N THR A 12 13.96 -3.88 -20.83
CA THR A 12 13.17 -5.05 -21.18
C THR A 12 13.81 -5.65 -22.44
N GLY A 13 14.50 -6.77 -22.28
CA GLY A 13 14.93 -7.57 -23.42
C GLY A 13 13.70 -8.00 -24.22
N SER A 14 13.72 -7.69 -25.51
CA SER A 14 12.78 -8.17 -26.52
C SER A 14 12.95 -9.70 -26.66
N SER A 15 12.06 -10.46 -26.03
CA SER A 15 11.88 -11.88 -26.37
C SER A 15 10.72 -12.01 -27.34
N THR A 16 11.09 -12.46 -28.53
CA THR A 16 10.30 -12.86 -29.68
C THR A 16 9.07 -13.69 -29.30
N ALA A 17 7.92 -13.31 -29.84
CA ALA A 17 6.65 -14.00 -29.70
C ALA A 17 6.66 -15.33 -30.49
N SER A 18 6.42 -16.42 -29.78
CA SER A 18 6.05 -17.72 -30.34
C SER A 18 4.60 -17.98 -29.92
N GLY A 19 3.69 -17.90 -30.89
CA GLY A 19 2.27 -18.15 -30.67
C GLY A 19 2.02 -19.62 -30.32
N SER A 20 1.33 -19.83 -29.21
CA SER A 20 0.62 -21.08 -28.94
C SER A 20 -0.86 -20.77 -28.78
N SER A 21 -1.63 -21.37 -29.66
CA SER A 21 -3.09 -21.44 -29.63
C SER A 21 -3.54 -22.24 -28.40
N PHE A 22 -4.51 -21.73 -27.64
CA PHE A 22 -5.15 -22.48 -26.57
C PHE A 22 -6.66 -22.55 -26.82
N SER A 23 -7.13 -23.77 -26.99
CA SER A 23 -8.52 -24.15 -27.21
C SER A 23 -9.40 -23.83 -26.00
N THR A 24 -10.60 -23.34 -26.29
CA THR A 24 -11.69 -23.12 -25.34
C THR A 24 -12.25 -24.47 -24.89
N ALA A 25 -12.14 -24.80 -23.61
CA ALA A 25 -12.89 -25.89 -22.98
C ALA A 25 -13.72 -25.32 -21.84
N ASN A 26 -15.03 -25.34 -22.06
CA ASN A 26 -16.08 -24.92 -21.15
C ASN A 26 -16.41 -26.11 -20.22
N THR A 27 -16.29 -25.96 -18.90
CA THR A 27 -16.77 -26.98 -17.95
C THR A 27 -17.44 -26.34 -16.72
N ASN A 28 -18.76 -26.36 -16.78
CA ASN A 28 -19.73 -26.70 -15.74
C ASN A 28 -19.52 -26.17 -14.31
N THR A 29 -20.29 -25.13 -14.02
CA THR A 29 -20.75 -24.65 -12.72
C THR A 29 -21.39 -25.78 -11.89
N THR A 30 -20.76 -26.15 -10.78
CA THR A 30 -21.39 -26.89 -9.68
C THR A 30 -21.44 -25.97 -8.47
N GLY A 31 -22.67 -25.64 -8.05
CA GLY A 31 -22.95 -24.76 -6.93
C GLY A 31 -22.33 -25.30 -5.65
N THR A 32 -21.36 -24.57 -5.12
CA THR A 32 -20.81 -24.80 -3.79
C THR A 32 -21.54 -23.88 -2.82
N SER A 33 -22.34 -24.50 -1.96
CA SER A 33 -23.04 -23.89 -0.84
C SER A 33 -22.01 -23.27 0.12
N PHE A 34 -21.94 -21.95 0.18
CA PHE A 34 -21.12 -21.22 1.14
C PHE A 34 -21.82 -21.23 2.49
N SER A 35 -21.29 -22.01 3.42
CA SER A 35 -21.58 -21.91 4.84
C SER A 35 -21.22 -20.50 5.33
N SER A 36 -22.21 -19.85 5.91
CA SER A 36 -22.16 -18.53 6.53
C SER A 36 -21.04 -18.46 7.57
N ALA A 37 -19.94 -17.83 7.20
CA ALA A 37 -18.90 -17.42 8.15
C ALA A 37 -19.48 -16.39 9.11
N SER A 38 -19.36 -16.69 10.40
CA SER A 38 -19.79 -15.85 11.50
C SER A 38 -19.18 -14.47 11.36
N THR A 39 -20.05 -13.47 11.18
CA THR A 39 -19.74 -12.05 11.24
C THR A 39 -19.16 -11.75 12.61
N SER A 40 -17.83 -11.83 12.74
CA SER A 40 -17.11 -11.18 13.83
C SER A 40 -17.25 -9.69 13.55
N SER A 41 -18.10 -9.06 14.34
CA SER A 41 -18.36 -7.63 14.32
C SER A 41 -17.01 -6.89 14.38
N PRO A 42 -16.73 -5.94 13.47
CA PRO A 42 -15.58 -5.06 13.62
C PRO A 42 -15.74 -4.34 14.95
N THR A 43 -14.92 -4.72 15.92
CA THR A 43 -14.98 -4.19 17.27
C THR A 43 -14.62 -2.71 17.16
N ALA A 44 -15.62 -1.85 17.31
CA ALA A 44 -15.43 -0.41 17.41
C ALA A 44 -14.44 -0.18 18.55
N LEU A 45 -13.21 0.18 18.20
CA LEU A 45 -12.12 0.35 19.15
C LEU A 45 -12.54 1.42 20.17
N LYS A 46 -12.67 0.99 21.43
CA LYS A 46 -13.00 1.86 22.55
C LYS A 46 -11.81 2.82 22.71
N ILE A 47 -12.08 4.13 22.57
CA ILE A 47 -11.08 5.19 22.80
C ILE A 47 -10.51 5.01 24.22
N GLY A 48 -9.24 4.57 24.31
CA GLY A 48 -8.55 4.29 25.56
C GLY A 48 -7.89 2.91 25.67
N GLU A 49 -8.08 2.01 24.71
CA GLU A 49 -7.44 0.70 24.73
C GLU A 49 -5.97 0.78 24.28
N ILE A 50 -5.06 0.54 25.23
CA ILE A 50 -3.62 0.41 24.97
C ILE A 50 -3.44 -0.77 24.00
N PRO A 51 -2.72 -0.63 22.87
CA PRO A 51 -2.54 -1.72 21.92
C PRO A 51 -1.91 -2.91 22.64
N GLN A 52 -2.66 -4.02 22.71
CA GLN A 52 -2.20 -5.21 23.41
C GLN A 52 -0.88 -5.68 22.77
N PRO A 53 0.19 -5.86 23.57
CA PRO A 53 1.46 -6.31 23.04
C PRO A 53 1.28 -7.69 22.40
N ARG A 54 1.82 -7.84 21.20
CA ARG A 54 1.73 -9.09 20.44
C ARG A 54 2.44 -10.20 21.23
N GLN A 55 1.83 -11.38 21.36
CA GLN A 55 2.46 -12.50 22.08
C GLN A 55 3.74 -12.96 21.34
N ALA A 56 4.74 -13.43 22.08
CA ALA A 56 6.07 -13.75 21.54
C ALA A 56 6.07 -14.77 20.38
N ASN A 57 5.03 -15.60 20.27
CA ASN A 57 4.92 -16.67 19.27
C ASN A 57 3.83 -16.41 18.22
N GLN A 58 3.23 -15.21 18.20
CA GLN A 58 2.14 -14.90 17.29
C GLN A 58 2.69 -14.52 15.91
N ARG A 59 2.62 -15.47 14.98
CA ARG A 59 2.95 -15.27 13.57
C ARG A 59 2.02 -14.24 12.93
N ILE A 60 2.53 -13.58 11.88
CA ILE A 60 1.71 -12.67 11.06
C ILE A 60 0.61 -13.48 10.40
N THR A 61 -0.63 -13.03 10.57
CA THR A 61 -1.78 -13.73 9.98
C THR A 61 -1.98 -13.31 8.52
N PRO A 62 -2.58 -14.17 7.68
CA PRO A 62 -2.93 -13.79 6.30
C PRO A 62 -3.86 -12.57 6.23
N LEU A 63 -4.69 -12.36 7.25
CA LEU A 63 -5.56 -11.20 7.37
C LEU A 63 -4.75 -9.91 7.51
N GLU A 64 -3.74 -9.91 8.39
CA GLU A 64 -2.85 -8.76 8.57
C GLU A 64 -2.10 -8.40 7.27
N LEU A 65 -1.63 -9.41 6.53
CA LEU A 65 -1.00 -9.20 5.21
C LEU A 65 -1.96 -8.60 4.19
N ARG A 66 -3.23 -9.04 4.22
CA ARG A 66 -4.28 -8.49 3.36
C ARG A 66 -4.55 -7.02 3.70
N GLU A 67 -4.73 -6.69 4.98
CA GLU A 67 -4.90 -5.32 5.45
C GLU A 67 -3.73 -4.42 5.03
N PHE A 68 -2.49 -4.92 5.16
CA PHE A 68 -1.30 -4.20 4.70
C PHE A 68 -1.34 -3.92 3.20
N ARG A 69 -1.74 -4.90 2.38
CA ARG A 69 -1.88 -4.73 0.93
C ARG A 69 -2.98 -3.73 0.58
N GLU A 70 -4.13 -3.80 1.23
CA GLU A 70 -5.25 -2.88 1.02
C GLU A 70 -4.85 -1.44 1.40
N LEU A 71 -4.12 -1.26 2.49
CA LEU A 71 -3.59 0.04 2.90
C LEU A 71 -2.58 0.62 1.89
N LEU A 72 -1.73 -0.23 1.30
CA LEU A 72 -0.79 0.17 0.26
C LEU A 72 -1.50 0.58 -1.03
N GLN A 73 -2.52 -0.16 -1.43
CA GLN A 73 -3.37 0.19 -2.58
C GLN A 73 -4.12 1.50 -2.34
N TYR A 74 -4.67 1.68 -1.14
CA TYR A 74 -5.38 2.90 -0.74
C TYR A 74 -4.47 4.13 -0.81
N ARG A 75 -3.25 4.05 -0.24
CA ARG A 75 -2.26 5.12 -0.32
C ARG A 75 -1.93 5.47 -1.78
N TYR A 76 -1.69 4.46 -2.61
CA TYR A 76 -1.37 4.67 -4.03
C TYR A 76 -2.52 5.32 -4.80
N ALA A 77 -3.77 4.91 -4.53
CA ALA A 77 -4.95 5.53 -5.13
C ALA A 77 -5.04 7.03 -4.76
N LEU A 78 -4.83 7.36 -3.48
CA LEU A 78 -4.78 8.76 -3.03
C LEU A 78 -3.62 9.54 -3.67
N ASP A 79 -2.44 8.94 -3.81
CA ASP A 79 -1.29 9.58 -4.45
C ASP A 79 -1.62 9.94 -5.92
N ILE A 80 -2.28 9.05 -6.67
CA ILE A 80 -2.74 9.32 -8.05
C ILE A 80 -3.77 10.46 -8.06
N GLU A 81 -4.78 10.39 -7.20
CA GLU A 81 -5.83 11.41 -7.14
C GLU A 81 -5.25 12.78 -6.80
N LEU A 82 -4.36 12.87 -5.81
CA LEU A 82 -3.69 14.11 -5.42
C LEU A 82 -2.79 14.64 -6.53
N TRP A 83 -2.10 13.78 -7.26
CA TRP A 83 -1.31 14.18 -8.43
C TRP A 83 -2.17 14.79 -9.54
N GLY A 84 -3.37 14.25 -9.76
CA GLY A 84 -4.36 14.81 -10.70
C GLY A 84 -4.94 16.17 -10.26
N LEU A 85 -4.84 16.51 -8.98
CA LEU A 85 -5.38 17.73 -8.37
C LEU A 85 -4.31 18.83 -8.17
N ARG A 86 -3.18 18.75 -8.90
CA ARG A 86 -2.13 19.79 -8.84
C ARG A 86 -2.60 21.18 -9.29
N ASP A 87 -3.57 21.22 -10.19
CA ASP A 87 -4.15 22.47 -10.72
C ASP A 87 -5.48 22.82 -10.01
N ALA A 88 -5.71 22.28 -8.82
CA ALA A 88 -6.93 22.52 -8.06
C ALA A 88 -7.08 24.01 -7.69
N LEU A 89 -8.28 24.53 -7.96
CA LEU A 89 -8.67 25.89 -7.61
C LEU A 89 -8.76 26.05 -6.09
N GLU A 90 -8.62 27.28 -5.59
CA GLU A 90 -8.55 27.57 -4.16
C GLU A 90 -9.73 27.01 -3.35
N PHE A 91 -10.96 27.12 -3.87
CA PHE A 91 -12.15 26.58 -3.22
C PHE A 91 -12.19 25.03 -3.13
N GLN A 92 -11.36 24.32 -3.91
CA GLN A 92 -11.27 22.86 -3.85
C GLN A 92 -10.21 22.39 -2.85
N ARG A 93 -9.34 23.29 -2.38
CA ARG A 93 -8.19 22.94 -1.54
C ARG A 93 -8.58 22.26 -0.24
N ASP A 94 -9.71 22.59 0.36
CA ASP A 94 -10.17 21.95 1.59
C ASP A 94 -10.37 20.44 1.41
N LYS A 95 -11.04 20.05 0.31
CA LYS A 95 -11.24 18.64 -0.05
C LYS A 95 -9.92 17.94 -0.40
N VAL A 96 -9.03 18.65 -1.09
CA VAL A 96 -7.69 18.12 -1.40
C VAL A 96 -6.91 17.90 -0.11
N GLN A 97 -6.96 18.84 0.84
CA GLN A 97 -6.25 18.75 2.10
C GLN A 97 -6.72 17.58 2.96
N GLU A 98 -8.02 17.27 2.96
CA GLU A 98 -8.53 16.06 3.61
C GLU A 98 -7.90 14.79 3.00
N LYS A 99 -7.85 14.69 1.66
CA LYS A 99 -7.17 13.58 0.97
C LYS A 99 -5.68 13.51 1.29
N MET A 100 -5.01 14.66 1.40
CA MET A 100 -3.59 14.73 1.78
C MET A 100 -3.37 14.19 3.21
N ARG A 101 -4.24 14.56 4.16
CA ARG A 101 -4.21 14.02 5.54
C ARG A 101 -4.39 12.51 5.53
N ASN A 102 -5.38 12.01 4.79
CA ASN A 102 -5.65 10.58 4.70
C ASN A 102 -4.48 9.81 4.07
N ALA A 103 -3.85 10.38 3.03
CA ALA A 103 -2.67 9.78 2.41
C ALA A 103 -1.53 9.70 3.41
N ASP A 104 -1.19 10.80 4.09
CA ASP A 104 -0.08 10.84 5.05
C ASP A 104 -0.33 9.94 6.26
N ALA A 105 -1.56 9.87 6.77
CA ALA A 105 -1.96 8.93 7.82
C ALA A 105 -1.81 7.46 7.36
N ALA A 106 -2.17 7.14 6.11
CA ALA A 106 -1.98 5.80 5.55
C ALA A 106 -0.50 5.42 5.45
N LEU A 107 0.37 6.36 5.06
CA LEU A 107 1.82 6.14 5.00
C LEU A 107 2.41 5.93 6.40
N GLU A 108 2.00 6.72 7.39
CA GLU A 108 2.43 6.56 8.78
C GLU A 108 2.01 5.19 9.33
N ARG A 109 0.76 4.78 9.09
CA ARG A 109 0.28 3.46 9.48
C ARG A 109 1.06 2.32 8.80
N LEU A 110 1.42 2.47 7.51
CA LEU A 110 2.30 1.52 6.82
C LEU A 110 3.68 1.45 7.48
N GLN A 111 4.27 2.59 7.84
CA GLN A 111 5.58 2.63 8.52
C GLN A 111 5.53 1.92 9.88
N VAL A 112 4.52 2.21 10.70
CA VAL A 112 4.33 1.55 12.01
C VAL A 112 4.12 0.05 11.86
N MET A 113 3.30 -0.41 10.91
CA MET A 113 3.12 -1.85 10.64
C MET A 113 4.44 -2.50 10.22
N VAL A 114 5.22 -1.80 9.38
CA VAL A 114 6.49 -2.32 8.89
C VAL A 114 7.51 -2.49 10.01
N GLU A 115 7.61 -1.50 10.90
CA GLU A 115 8.47 -1.55 12.08
C GLU A 115 8.02 -2.63 13.06
N LYS A 116 6.70 -2.77 13.28
CA LYS A 116 6.14 -3.82 14.15
C LYS A 116 6.48 -5.23 13.66
N TRP A 117 6.61 -5.43 12.36
CA TRP A 117 6.92 -6.73 11.76
C TRP A 117 8.41 -6.94 11.50
N ASP A 118 9.29 -6.08 12.01
CA ASP A 118 10.75 -6.17 11.84
C ASP A 118 11.41 -7.22 12.75
N ARG A 119 10.78 -8.38 12.90
CA ARG A 119 11.31 -9.50 13.68
C ARG A 119 11.26 -10.76 12.81
N GLY A 120 12.40 -11.46 12.69
CA GLY A 120 12.50 -12.67 11.89
C GLY A 120 11.58 -13.79 12.38
N ASP A 121 11.34 -13.85 13.70
CA ASP A 121 10.56 -14.90 14.37
C ASP A 121 9.06 -14.88 13.99
N LEU A 122 8.57 -13.77 13.41
CA LEU A 122 7.18 -13.62 12.99
C LEU A 122 6.87 -14.36 11.67
N TRP A 123 7.89 -14.82 10.96
CA TRP A 123 7.80 -15.39 9.62
C TRP A 123 8.04 -16.89 9.64
N SER A 124 7.30 -17.65 8.84
CA SER A 124 7.41 -19.12 8.83
C SER A 124 8.64 -19.60 8.08
N THR A 125 9.05 -18.87 7.04
CA THR A 125 10.20 -19.22 6.20
C THR A 125 11.15 -18.03 6.01
N THR A 126 12.44 -18.34 5.89
CA THR A 126 13.48 -17.34 5.60
C THR A 126 13.23 -16.58 4.31
N GLU A 127 12.64 -17.23 3.29
CA GLU A 127 12.31 -16.60 2.01
C GLU A 127 11.22 -15.53 2.11
N GLU A 128 10.19 -15.76 2.92
CA GLU A 128 9.16 -14.76 3.20
C GLU A 128 9.77 -13.55 3.91
N TRP A 129 10.63 -13.79 4.90
CA TRP A 129 11.35 -12.74 5.61
C TRP A 129 12.23 -11.90 4.67
N GLN A 130 12.93 -12.54 3.73
CA GLN A 130 13.73 -11.83 2.72
C GLN A 130 12.87 -11.00 1.76
N ARG A 131 11.72 -11.53 1.32
CA ARG A 131 10.75 -10.77 0.51
C ARG A 131 10.22 -9.57 1.29
N TRP A 132 9.89 -9.76 2.55
CA TRP A 132 9.45 -8.70 3.44
C TRP A 132 10.51 -7.61 3.62
N LYS A 133 11.78 -7.95 3.81
CA LYS A 133 12.87 -6.95 3.90
C LYS A 133 12.92 -6.02 2.68
N LYS A 134 12.64 -6.53 1.47
CA LYS A 134 12.56 -5.70 0.26
C LYS A 134 11.41 -4.71 0.34
N ILE A 135 10.23 -5.17 0.78
CA ILE A 135 9.05 -4.33 0.97
C ILE A 135 9.32 -3.28 2.04
N LYS A 136 9.89 -3.67 3.18
CA LYS A 136 10.32 -2.75 4.25
C LYS A 136 11.25 -1.68 3.72
N GLY A 137 12.28 -2.09 2.97
CA GLY A 137 13.22 -1.17 2.31
C GLY A 137 12.44 -0.16 1.47
N TRP A 138 11.54 -0.62 0.62
CA TRP A 138 10.72 0.25 -0.22
C TRP A 138 9.75 1.14 0.57
N VAL A 139 9.23 0.68 1.71
CA VAL A 139 8.31 1.45 2.56
C VAL A 139 9.04 2.57 3.30
N LEU A 140 10.21 2.26 3.86
CA LEU A 140 11.02 3.16 4.68
C LEU A 140 12.03 3.97 3.86
N GLU A 141 12.23 3.64 2.58
CA GLU A 141 13.08 4.43 1.69
C GLU A 141 12.60 5.89 1.71
N GLY A 142 13.53 6.78 2.07
CA GLY A 142 13.26 8.21 2.15
C GLY A 142 12.89 8.80 0.79
N GLY A 143 12.43 10.04 0.80
CA GLY A 143 12.03 10.75 -0.43
C GLY A 143 10.61 10.47 -0.88
N LYS A 144 9.84 9.68 -0.13
CA LYS A 144 8.38 9.65 -0.29
C LYS A 144 7.80 11.00 0.05
N ARG A 145 6.98 11.52 -0.86
CA ARG A 145 6.31 12.81 -0.68
C ARG A 145 5.29 12.70 0.45
N ARG A 146 5.47 13.53 1.49
CA ARG A 146 4.43 13.84 2.49
C ARG A 146 3.60 14.98 1.93
N TRP A 147 2.36 14.71 1.60
CA TRP A 147 1.54 15.69 0.88
C TRP A 147 1.27 16.93 1.73
N LEU A 148 1.05 16.78 3.03
CA LEU A 148 0.86 17.93 3.93
C LEU A 148 2.04 18.91 3.95
N MET A 149 3.27 18.40 3.80
CA MET A 149 4.48 19.22 3.78
C MET A 149 4.78 19.76 2.38
N HIS A 150 4.31 19.07 1.34
CA HIS A 150 4.57 19.43 -0.05
C HIS A 150 3.29 19.29 -0.89
N PRO A 151 2.34 20.22 -0.75
CA PRO A 151 1.06 20.16 -1.46
C PRO A 151 1.24 20.17 -2.99
N PRO A 152 0.30 19.56 -3.72
CA PRO A 152 0.43 19.36 -5.17
C PRO A 152 0.40 20.69 -5.96
N TRP A 153 -0.26 21.73 -5.45
CA TRP A 153 -0.31 23.04 -6.10
C TRP A 153 0.98 23.85 -6.02
N LEU A 154 1.94 23.46 -5.16
CA LEU A 154 3.27 24.10 -5.16
C LEU A 154 4.09 23.71 -6.39
N ASP A 155 3.86 22.53 -6.96
CA ASP A 155 4.60 22.08 -8.15
C ASP A 155 4.16 22.80 -9.43
N ALA A 156 2.90 23.22 -9.49
CA ALA A 156 2.33 23.90 -10.65
C ALA A 156 2.94 25.30 -10.89
N GLY A 157 3.47 25.94 -9.85
CA GLY A 157 3.98 27.32 -9.91
C GLY A 157 5.46 27.49 -10.26
N VAL A 158 6.25 26.41 -10.37
CA VAL A 158 7.72 26.49 -10.58
C VAL A 158 8.11 26.54 -12.06
N GLY A 159 7.14 26.53 -12.98
CA GLY A 159 7.37 26.54 -14.43
C GLY A 159 6.94 27.82 -15.17
N GLY A 160 6.76 28.94 -14.46
CA GLY A 160 6.42 30.24 -15.05
C GLY A 160 7.62 31.01 -15.58
#